data_AF-A0A3L9YA15-F1
#
_entry.id   AF-A0A3L9YA15-F1
#
_cell.length_a   1.000
_cell.length_b   1.000
_cell.length_c   1.000
_cell.angle_alpha   90.00
_cell.angle_beta   90.00
_cell.angle_gamma   90.00
#
_symmetry.space_group_name_H-M   'P 1'
#
loop_
_entity.id
_entity.type
_entity.pdbx_description
1 polymer ?
#
loop_
_entity_poly.entity_id
_entity_poly.type
_entity_poly.pdbx_seq_one_letter_code
_entity_poly.pdbx_strand_id
1 'polypeptide(L)'
;MNESLAAWQKNHGFTYQQAAEALGLGRTMFWNYLKRESLPRLVGLACQGVTLGQCVRNISVWHERHKHTLASGAAVLGISRASYSKYLHMSPELVPRTVMLACAALDEGLEPIGAGASHDGRQ
;
A
#
# COMPACT_ATOMS: atom_id res chain seq x y z
N MET A 1 1.79 18.59 -0.57
CA MET A 1 2.51 18.20 -1.81
C MET A 1 2.47 16.69 -1.88
N ASN A 2 1.67 16.10 -2.77
CA ASN A 2 1.64 14.64 -2.94
C ASN A 2 2.89 14.22 -3.72
N GLU A 3 3.78 13.47 -3.07
CA GLU A 3 4.99 12.92 -3.69
C GLU A 3 4.60 11.92 -4.79
N SER A 4 5.19 12.01 -5.98
CA SER A 4 4.99 11.02 -7.05
C SER A 4 5.85 9.78 -6.82
N LEU A 5 5.44 8.61 -7.31
CA LEU A 5 6.21 7.36 -7.18
C LEU A 5 7.66 7.50 -7.68
N ALA A 6 7.88 8.27 -8.75
CA ALA A 6 9.21 8.57 -9.28
C ALA A 6 10.05 9.46 -8.34
N ALA A 7 9.41 10.42 -7.66
CA ALA A 7 10.07 11.26 -6.67
C ALA A 7 10.45 10.44 -5.42
N TRP A 8 9.53 9.60 -4.93
CA TRP A 8 9.79 8.65 -3.87
C TRP A 8 11.00 7.74 -4.19
N GLN A 9 11.00 7.13 -5.38
CA GLN A 9 12.10 6.28 -5.83
C GLN A 9 13.44 7.04 -5.82
N LYS A 10 13.44 8.27 -6.35
CA LYS A 10 14.64 9.12 -6.42
C LYS A 10 15.12 9.53 -5.03
N ASN A 11 14.21 9.85 -4.12
CA ASN A 11 14.52 10.26 -2.74
C ASN A 11 15.18 9.13 -1.95
N HIS A 12 14.74 7.89 -2.18
CA HIS A 12 15.34 6.69 -1.58
C HIS A 12 16.61 6.18 -2.29
N GLY A 13 16.96 6.74 -3.45
CA GLY A 13 18.10 6.28 -4.25
C GLY A 13 17.94 4.85 -4.80
N PHE A 14 16.70 4.34 -4.89
CA PHE A 14 16.45 2.99 -5.39
C PHE A 14 16.50 2.91 -6.92
N THR A 15 17.05 1.81 -7.42
CA THR A 15 16.81 1.40 -8.81
C THR A 15 15.37 0.91 -8.99
N TYR A 16 14.90 0.84 -10.24
CA TYR A 16 13.55 0.31 -10.54
C TYR A 16 13.32 -1.10 -9.97
N GLN A 17 14.37 -1.93 -9.97
CA GLN A 17 14.30 -3.28 -9.45
C GLN A 17 14.20 -3.27 -7.92
N GLN A 18 15.08 -2.53 -7.25
CA GLN A 18 15.06 -2.41 -5.78
C GLN A 18 13.75 -1.80 -5.27
N ALA A 19 13.22 -0.79 -5.96
CA ALA A 19 11.93 -0.19 -5.60
C ALA A 19 10.77 -1.19 -5.74
N ALA A 20 10.77 -1.99 -6.81
CA ALA A 20 9.78 -3.05 -7.01
C ALA A 20 9.90 -4.13 -5.92
N GLU A 21 11.11 -4.59 -5.62
CA GLU A 21 11.39 -5.58 -4.58
C GLU A 21 11.00 -5.07 -3.18
N ALA A 22 11.31 -3.81 -2.86
CA ALA A 22 10.95 -3.19 -1.58
C ALA A 22 9.44 -3.21 -1.35
N LEU A 23 8.65 -2.98 -2.40
CA LEU A 23 7.19 -3.02 -2.37
C LEU A 23 6.62 -4.45 -2.48
N GLY A 24 7.45 -5.44 -2.80
CA GLY A 24 7.04 -6.82 -3.10
C GLY A 24 6.25 -6.94 -4.41
N LEU A 25 6.50 -6.05 -5.37
CA LEU A 25 5.88 -6.02 -6.68
C LEU A 25 6.84 -6.56 -7.74
N GLY A 26 6.29 -7.11 -8.82
CA GLY A 26 7.10 -7.43 -10.00
C GLY A 26 7.59 -6.15 -10.69
N ARG A 27 8.81 -6.18 -11.25
CA ARG A 27 9.41 -5.05 -11.99
C ARG A 27 8.48 -4.47 -13.07
N THR A 28 7.80 -5.33 -13.83
CA THR A 28 6.83 -4.91 -14.85
C THR A 28 5.64 -4.18 -14.25
N MET A 29 5.16 -4.63 -13.09
CA MET A 29 4.05 -4.02 -12.38
C MET A 29 4.43 -2.62 -11.86
N PHE A 30 5.63 -2.50 -11.27
CA PHE A 30 6.18 -1.21 -10.85
C PHE A 30 6.30 -0.24 -12.02
N TRP A 31 6.81 -0.70 -13.17
CA TRP A 31 6.93 0.12 -14.36
C TRP A 31 5.58 0.57 -14.93
N ASN A 32 4.56 -0.29 -14.87
CA ASN A 32 3.19 0.09 -15.22
C ASN A 32 2.63 1.18 -14.29
N TYR A 33 2.98 1.16 -13.00
CA TYR A 33 2.56 2.21 -12.06
C TYR A 33 3.26 3.55 -12.31
N LEU A 34 4.53 3.55 -12.69
CA LEU A 34 5.24 4.78 -13.06
C LEU A 34 4.63 5.50 -14.26
N LYS A 35 4.00 4.74 -15.18
CA LYS A 35 3.32 5.28 -16.36
C LYS A 35 1.91 5.79 -16.10
N ARG A 36 1.33 5.48 -14.94
CA ARG A 36 -0.02 5.91 -14.58
C ARG A 36 0.01 7.29 -13.98
N GLU A 37 -0.99 8.10 -14.34
CA GLU A 37 -1.21 9.40 -13.69
C GLU A 37 -1.65 9.26 -12.23
N SER A 38 -2.39 8.19 -11.89
CA SER A 38 -2.86 7.94 -10.53
C SER A 38 -2.38 6.59 -10.02
N LEU A 39 -1.76 6.64 -8.83
CA LEU A 39 -1.26 5.47 -8.14
C LEU A 39 -2.38 4.82 -7.31
N PRO A 40 -2.54 3.49 -7.32
CA PRO A 40 -3.45 2.85 -6.38
C PRO A 40 -3.08 3.18 -4.95
N ARG A 41 -4.08 3.50 -4.12
CA ARG A 41 -3.92 3.84 -2.71
C ARG A 41 -3.04 2.84 -1.96
N LEU A 42 -3.23 1.54 -2.22
CA LEU A 42 -2.42 0.47 -1.64
C LEU A 42 -0.92 0.65 -1.89
N VAL A 43 -0.52 0.99 -3.12
CA VAL A 43 0.90 1.16 -3.47
C VAL A 43 1.45 2.44 -2.85
N GLY A 44 0.65 3.51 -2.82
CA GLY A 44 1.05 4.76 -2.18
C GLY A 44 1.31 4.61 -0.68
N LEU A 45 0.44 3.85 0.00
CA LEU A 45 0.63 3.49 1.41
C LEU A 45 1.83 2.56 1.60
N ALA A 46 2.05 1.60 0.70
CA ALA A 46 3.19 0.72 0.80
C ALA A 46 4.54 1.46 0.69
N CYS A 47 4.64 2.47 -0.20
CA CYS A 47 5.81 3.35 -0.27
C CYS A 47 6.08 4.10 1.04
N GLN A 48 5.01 4.59 1.69
CA GLN A 48 5.12 5.18 3.03
C GLN A 48 5.62 4.18 4.06
N GLY A 49 5.09 2.95 4.04
CA GLY A 49 5.52 1.88 4.93
C GLY A 49 7.00 1.53 4.78
N VAL A 50 7.52 1.52 3.55
CA VAL A 50 8.96 1.36 3.28
C VAL A 50 9.75 2.55 3.81
N THR A 51 9.24 3.77 3.64
CA THR A 51 9.91 5.00 4.10
C THR A 51 10.06 5.07 5.61
N LEU A 52 9.05 4.60 6.33
CA LEU A 52 9.09 4.46 7.79
C LEU A 52 10.13 3.44 8.28
N GLY A 53 10.67 2.61 7.38
CA GLY A 53 11.53 1.49 7.74
C GLY A 53 10.80 0.40 8.54
N GLN A 54 9.46 0.42 8.57
CA GLN A 54 8.70 -0.44 9.47
C GLN A 54 8.55 -1.87 8.96
N CYS A 55 8.73 -2.79 9.91
CA CYS A 55 8.48 -4.21 9.80
C CYS A 55 7.06 -4.47 9.30
N VAL A 56 6.95 -5.30 8.27
CA VAL A 56 5.68 -5.78 7.69
C VAL A 56 4.64 -6.08 8.78
N ARG A 57 3.51 -5.35 8.78
CA ARG A 57 2.45 -5.56 9.77
C ARG A 57 1.45 -6.58 9.25
N ASN A 58 1.15 -7.59 10.05
CA ASN A 58 0.11 -8.55 9.69
C ASN A 58 -1.25 -7.84 9.60
N ILE A 59 -1.94 -8.03 8.48
CA ILE A 59 -3.26 -7.44 8.22
C ILE A 59 -4.29 -7.83 9.28
N SER A 60 -4.22 -9.03 9.85
CA SER A 60 -5.13 -9.51 10.88
C SER A 60 -4.93 -8.77 12.20
N VAL A 61 -3.67 -8.57 12.61
CA VAL A 61 -3.35 -7.78 13.81
C VAL A 61 -3.80 -6.32 13.65
N TRP A 62 -3.55 -5.74 12.47
CA TRP A 62 -4.01 -4.38 12.16
C TRP A 62 -5.54 -4.28 12.16
N HIS A 63 -6.23 -5.25 11.56
CA HIS A 63 -7.69 -5.34 11.51
C HIS A 63 -8.31 -5.37 12.92
N GLU A 64 -7.79 -6.21 13.80
CA GLU A 64 -8.25 -6.35 15.19
C GLU A 64 -7.98 -5.08 16.01
N ARG A 65 -6.79 -4.50 15.87
CA ARG A 65 -6.39 -3.30 16.62
C ARG A 65 -7.26 -2.09 16.28
N HIS A 66 -7.57 -1.89 15.00
CA HIS A 66 -8.39 -0.76 14.53
C HIS A 66 -9.89 -1.05 14.55
N LYS A 67 -10.31 -2.25 14.98
CA LYS A 67 -11.70 -2.70 15.02
C LYS A 67 -12.43 -2.49 13.68
N HIS A 68 -11.71 -2.73 12.58
CA HIS A 68 -12.28 -2.54 11.26
C HIS A 68 -13.29 -3.64 10.92
N THR A 69 -14.28 -3.31 10.10
CA THR A 69 -15.06 -4.32 9.39
C THR A 69 -14.34 -4.73 8.11
N LEU A 70 -14.74 -5.84 7.49
CA LEU A 70 -14.23 -6.22 6.16
C LEU A 70 -14.45 -5.11 5.12
N ALA A 71 -15.54 -4.35 5.24
CA ALA A 71 -15.84 -3.24 4.32
C ALA A 71 -14.93 -2.04 4.57
N SER A 72 -14.80 -1.61 5.83
CA SER A 72 -13.97 -0.44 6.16
C SER A 72 -12.48 -0.71 5.94
N GLY A 73 -11.97 -1.88 6.36
CA GLY A 73 -10.55 -2.23 6.17
C GLY A 73 -10.17 -2.31 4.70
N ALA A 74 -11.03 -2.89 3.87
CA ALA A 74 -10.85 -2.95 2.42
C ALA A 74 -10.85 -1.54 1.78
N ALA A 75 -11.79 -0.68 2.20
CA ALA A 75 -11.90 0.69 1.72
C ALA A 75 -10.66 1.53 2.07
N VAL A 76 -10.16 1.42 3.30
CA VAL A 76 -8.97 2.16 3.77
C VAL A 76 -7.71 1.76 2.99
N LEU A 77 -7.53 0.46 2.72
CA LEU A 77 -6.43 -0.06 1.90
C LEU A 77 -6.63 0.18 0.39
N GLY A 78 -7.83 0.54 -0.05
CA GLY A 78 -8.16 0.72 -1.47
C GLY A 78 -8.18 -0.60 -2.25
N ILE A 79 -8.63 -1.69 -1.64
CA ILE A 79 -8.79 -3.00 -2.28
C ILE A 79 -10.24 -3.51 -2.17
N SER A 80 -10.58 -4.51 -2.98
CA SER A 80 -11.88 -5.16 -2.91
C SER A 80 -12.07 -5.95 -1.60
N ARG A 81 -13.30 -5.96 -1.08
CA ARG A 81 -13.68 -6.75 0.11
C ARG A 81 -13.30 -8.23 0.00
N ALA A 82 -13.46 -8.82 -1.19
CA ALA A 82 -13.07 -10.21 -1.44
C ALA A 82 -11.56 -10.44 -1.26
N SER A 83 -10.73 -9.57 -1.83
CA SER A 83 -9.27 -9.62 -1.66
C SER A 83 -8.87 -9.38 -0.21
N TYR A 84 -9.49 -8.40 0.46
CA TYR A 84 -9.24 -8.13 1.88
C TYR A 84 -9.56 -9.35 2.76
N SER A 85 -10.75 -9.93 2.58
CA SER A 85 -11.14 -11.16 3.29
C SER A 85 -10.18 -12.30 3.00
N LYS A 86 -9.74 -12.47 1.75
CA LYS A 86 -8.76 -13.48 1.39
C LYS A 86 -7.44 -13.28 2.14
N TYR A 87 -6.93 -12.05 2.22
CA TYR A 87 -5.68 -11.75 2.92
C TYR A 87 -5.80 -11.93 4.44
N LEU A 88 -6.97 -11.63 5.01
CA LEU A 88 -7.21 -11.80 6.45
C LEU A 88 -7.16 -13.28 6.90
N HIS A 89 -7.59 -14.19 6.04
CA HIS A 89 -7.60 -15.64 6.31
C HIS A 89 -6.36 -16.35 5.75
N MET A 90 -5.45 -15.62 5.12
CA MET A 90 -4.23 -16.16 4.52
C MET A 90 -3.09 -16.14 5.53
N SER A 91 -2.23 -17.16 5.48
CA SER A 91 -1.02 -17.19 6.31
C SER A 91 -0.16 -15.93 6.05
N PRO A 92 0.44 -15.33 7.09
CA PRO A 92 1.17 -14.06 6.97
C PRO A 92 2.31 -14.09 5.94
N GLU A 93 2.93 -15.26 5.75
CA GLU A 93 3.99 -15.47 4.75
C GLU A 93 3.50 -15.41 3.30
N LEU A 94 2.20 -15.62 3.07
CA LEU A 94 1.57 -15.58 1.75
C LEU A 94 0.88 -14.24 1.46
N VAL A 95 0.69 -13.40 2.48
CA VAL A 95 0.10 -12.07 2.31
C VAL A 95 1.07 -11.20 1.51
N PRO A 96 0.60 -10.50 0.46
CA PRO A 96 1.47 -9.62 -0.32
C PRO A 96 2.12 -8.57 0.58
N ARG A 97 3.44 -8.44 0.45
CA ARG A 97 4.24 -7.47 1.22
C ARG A 97 3.66 -6.05 1.13
N THR A 98 3.16 -5.66 -0.03
CA THR A 98 2.51 -4.37 -0.28
C THR A 98 1.35 -4.11 0.70
N VAL A 99 0.55 -5.15 1.00
CA VAL A 99 -0.58 -5.04 1.95
C VAL A 99 -0.08 -4.84 3.36
N MET A 100 0.94 -5.60 3.76
CA MET A 100 1.53 -5.50 5.10
C MET A 100 2.21 -4.15 5.33
N LEU A 101 2.90 -3.62 4.31
CA LEU A 101 3.51 -2.29 4.34
C LEU A 101 2.46 -1.18 4.40
N ALA A 102 1.37 -1.32 3.64
CA ALA A 102 0.26 -0.37 3.69
C ALA A 102 -0.43 -0.36 5.06
N CYS A 103 -0.61 -1.52 5.69
CA CYS A 103 -1.12 -1.60 7.06
C CYS A 103 -0.20 -0.90 8.05
N ALA A 104 1.13 -1.06 7.92
CA ALA A 104 2.09 -0.36 8.76
C ALA A 104 2.02 1.16 8.58
N ALA A 105 1.93 1.65 7.35
CA ALA A 105 1.78 3.08 7.07
C ALA A 105 0.51 3.67 7.70
N LEU A 106 -0.61 2.94 7.61
CA LEU A 106 -1.89 3.35 8.19
C LEU A 106 -1.88 3.31 9.72
N ASP A 107 -1.16 2.38 10.32
CA ASP A 107 -1.00 2.31 11.78
C ASP A 107 -0.28 3.56 12.31
N GLU A 108 0.64 4.11 11.53
CA GLU A 108 1.32 5.39 11.80
C GLU A 108 0.54 6.61 11.31
N GLY A 109 -0.68 6.43 10.77
CA GLY A 109 -1.55 7.52 10.32
C GLY A 109 -1.09 8.22 9.03
N LEU A 110 -0.29 7.56 8.19
CA LEU A 110 0.22 8.14 6.95
C LEU A 110 -0.78 8.07 5.79
N GLU A 111 -0.67 9.06 4.90
CA GLU A 111 -1.46 9.14 3.68
C GLU A 111 -0.71 8.58 2.46
N PRO A 112 -1.41 7.95 1.50
CA PRO A 112 -0.80 7.42 0.29
C PRO A 112 -0.08 8.50 -0.53
N ILE A 113 1.16 8.22 -0.98
CA ILE A 113 1.81 9.04 -2.01
C ILE A 113 1.08 8.89 -3.35
N GLY A 114 1.18 9.90 -4.22
CA GLY A 114 0.64 9.84 -5.58
C GLY A 114 -0.88 9.64 -5.65
N ALA A 115 -1.60 9.80 -4.54
CA ALA A 115 -3.04 9.90 -4.51
C ALA A 115 -3.47 11.25 -5.11
N GLY A 116 -3.29 11.39 -6.42
CA GLY A 116 -4.03 12.38 -7.19
C GLY A 116 -5.50 12.00 -7.08
N ALA A 117 -6.24 12.79 -6.30
CA ALA A 117 -7.68 12.74 -6.12
C ALA A 117 -8.24 11.31 -5.98
N SER A 118 -8.43 10.85 -4.74
CA SER A 118 -9.58 9.99 -4.50
C SER A 118 -10.77 10.66 -5.17
N HIS A 119 -11.35 9.97 -6.16
CA HIS A 119 -12.69 10.25 -6.62
C HIS A 119 -13.59 10.05 -5.41
N ASP A 120 -13.77 11.13 -4.66
CA ASP A 120 -14.94 11.40 -3.83
C ASP A 120 -16.14 11.36 -4.79
N GLY A 121 -16.58 10.13 -5.04
CA GLY A 121 -17.73 9.81 -5.85
C GLY A 121 -18.70 9.03 -4.98
N ARG A 122 -19.15 9.65 -3.87
CA ARG A 122 -20.51 9.41 -3.40
C ARG A 122 -21.04 10.59 -2.59
N GLN A 123 -21.67 11.49 -3.34
CA GLN A 123 -22.81 12.30 -2.90
C GLN A 123 -23.92 11.43 -2.30
#